data_AF-A0A9P3MHY7-F1
#
_entry.id   AF-A0A9P3MHY7-F1
#
_cell.length_a   1.000
_cell.length_b   1.000
_cell.length_c   1.000
_cell.angle_alpha   90.00
_cell.angle_beta   90.00
_cell.angle_gamma   90.00
#
_symmetry.space_group_name_H-M   'P 1'
#
loop_
_entity.id
_entity.type
_entity.pdbx_description
1 polymer ?
#
loop_
_entity_poly.entity_id
_entity_poly.type
_entity_poly.pdbx_seq_one_letter_code
_entity_poly.pdbx_strand_id
1 'polypeptide(L)'
;MLDRELSMLRLSENEPVQPVLDKMRELYAKLAIAGITYPEQTKCLKMLSLLPESWLQFISGLSLPQNQSQWTLEWIRTKILEEDFRRYTLRGGDDSTSGYAMQGTWRDRGRGNRGRSYYNQGRQRNGK
;
A
#
# COMPACT_ATOMS: atom_id res chain seq x y z
N MET A 1 15.97 -21.80 -13.33
CA MET A 1 16.93 -21.33 -12.31
C MET A 1 16.22 -20.36 -11.38
N LEU A 2 16.33 -20.54 -10.07
CA LEU A 2 15.66 -19.71 -9.04
C LEU A 2 16.04 -18.22 -9.14
N ASP A 3 17.28 -17.93 -9.52
CA ASP A 3 17.78 -16.57 -9.73
C ASP A 3 17.07 -15.85 -10.92
N ARG A 4 16.79 -16.58 -12.00
CA ARG A 4 16.04 -16.06 -13.15
C ARG A 4 14.59 -15.75 -12.78
N GLU A 5 13.94 -16.64 -12.01
CA GLU A 5 12.59 -16.42 -11.48
C GLU A 5 12.53 -15.17 -10.59
N LEU A 6 13.51 -14.99 -9.69
CA LEU A 6 13.61 -13.81 -8.83
C LEU A 6 13.81 -12.52 -9.63
N SER A 7 14.49 -12.59 -10.77
CA SER A 7 14.73 -11.43 -11.65
C SER A 7 13.58 -11.11 -12.59
N MET A 8 12.72 -12.08 -12.88
CA MET A 8 11.50 -11.89 -13.66
C MET A 8 10.30 -11.47 -12.81
N LEU A 9 10.38 -11.69 -11.49
CA LEU A 9 9.36 -11.24 -10.56
C LEU A 9 9.22 -9.71 -10.66
N ARG A 10 8.01 -9.24 -10.92
CA ARG A 10 7.64 -7.83 -10.96
C ARG A 10 6.17 -7.71 -10.55
N LEU A 11 5.84 -6.64 -9.85
CA LEU A 11 4.48 -6.29 -9.49
C LEU A 11 3.84 -5.53 -10.66
N SER A 12 2.67 -5.99 -11.09
CA SER A 12 1.86 -5.28 -12.08
C SER A 12 1.09 -4.12 -11.43
N GLU A 13 0.75 -3.06 -12.17
CA GLU A 13 0.17 -1.82 -11.59
C GLU A 13 -1.13 -2.01 -10.78
N ASN A 14 -1.91 -3.05 -11.07
CA ASN A 14 -3.17 -3.36 -10.37
C ASN A 14 -3.12 -4.70 -9.61
N GLU A 15 -1.93 -5.29 -9.45
CA GLU A 15 -1.78 -6.56 -8.74
C GLU A 15 -1.60 -6.31 -7.24
N PRO A 16 -2.24 -7.11 -6.36
CA PRO A 16 -2.01 -6.99 -4.92
C PRO A 16 -0.54 -7.26 -4.58
N VAL A 17 0.05 -6.40 -3.75
CA VAL A 17 1.47 -6.51 -3.38
C VAL A 17 1.76 -7.81 -2.62
N GLN A 18 0.87 -8.21 -1.70
CA GLN A 18 1.08 -9.35 -0.79
C GLN A 18 1.54 -10.66 -1.47
N PRO A 19 0.85 -11.20 -2.49
CA PRO A 19 1.27 -12.44 -3.15
C PRO A 19 2.64 -12.34 -3.81
N VAL A 20 3.00 -11.18 -4.37
CA VAL A 20 4.33 -10.96 -4.97
C VAL A 20 5.41 -10.99 -3.89
N LEU A 21 5.15 -10.41 -2.72
CA LEU A 21 6.10 -10.43 -1.59
C LEU A 21 6.27 -11.84 -1.02
N ASP A 22 5.18 -12.60 -0.92
CA ASP A 22 5.23 -13.98 -0.42
C ASP A 22 6.05 -14.86 -1.37
N LYS A 23 5.80 -14.76 -2.68
CA LYS A 23 6.58 -15.45 -3.71
C LYS A 23 8.06 -15.07 -3.67
N MET A 24 8.39 -13.80 -3.45
CA MET A 24 9.77 -13.35 -3.29
C MET A 24 10.43 -14.02 -2.07
N ARG A 25 9.72 -14.08 -0.93
CA ARG A 25 10.20 -14.73 0.30
C ARG A 25 10.43 -16.22 0.09
N GLU A 26 9.53 -16.91 -0.59
CA GLU A 26 9.69 -18.33 -0.95
C GLU A 26 10.92 -18.55 -1.82
N LEU A 27 11.16 -17.69 -2.82
CA LEU A 27 12.36 -17.77 -3.65
C LEU A 27 13.64 -17.56 -2.83
N TYR A 28 13.65 -16.61 -1.90
CA TYR A 28 14.78 -16.44 -0.97
C TYR A 28 15.01 -17.65 -0.08
N ALA A 29 13.95 -18.28 0.42
CA ALA A 29 14.05 -19.51 1.20
C ALA A 29 14.66 -20.66 0.37
N LYS A 30 14.19 -20.83 -0.88
CA LYS A 30 14.73 -21.84 -1.82
C LYS A 30 16.19 -21.57 -2.18
N LEU A 31 16.56 -20.31 -2.40
CA LEU A 31 17.94 -19.90 -2.66
C LEU A 31 18.84 -20.16 -1.45
N ALA A 32 18.37 -19.88 -0.23
CA ALA A 32 19.11 -20.17 0.99
C ALA A 32 19.36 -21.67 1.19
N ILE A 33 18.36 -22.52 0.89
CA ILE A 33 18.52 -23.98 0.88
C ILE A 33 19.55 -24.43 -0.17
N ALA A 34 19.61 -23.74 -1.31
CA ALA A 34 20.63 -23.97 -2.34
C ALA A 34 22.02 -23.41 -1.99
N GLY A 35 22.22 -22.87 -0.78
CA GLY A 35 23.48 -22.30 -0.32
C GLY A 35 23.75 -20.87 -0.77
N ILE A 36 22.78 -20.21 -1.42
CA ILE A 36 22.89 -18.84 -1.90
C ILE A 36 22.21 -17.91 -0.91
N THR A 37 22.99 -17.15 -0.15
CA THR A 37 22.49 -16.15 0.79
C THR A 37 22.70 -14.75 0.22
N TYR A 38 21.70 -13.88 0.41
CA TYR A 38 21.78 -12.48 0.03
C TYR A 38 21.79 -11.62 1.29
N PRO A 39 22.63 -10.57 1.36
CA PRO A 39 22.58 -9.61 2.44
C PRO A 39 21.24 -8.87 2.43
N GLU A 40 20.75 -8.47 3.60
CA GLU A 40 19.44 -7.83 3.74
C GLU A 40 19.27 -6.61 2.84
N GLN A 41 20.31 -5.79 2.71
CA GLN A 41 20.33 -4.63 1.82
C GLN A 41 20.05 -5.00 0.36
N THR A 42 20.60 -6.11 -0.13
CA THR A 42 20.33 -6.59 -1.49
C THR A 42 18.90 -7.10 -1.62
N LYS A 43 18.37 -7.78 -0.59
CA LYS A 43 16.97 -8.22 -0.58
C LYS A 43 16.01 -7.04 -0.62
N CYS A 44 16.31 -6.01 0.17
CA CYS A 44 15.63 -4.71 0.21
C CYS A 44 15.60 -4.03 -1.16
N LEU A 45 16.77 -3.85 -1.79
CA LEU A 45 16.87 -3.25 -3.12
C LEU A 45 16.14 -4.07 -4.18
N LYS A 46 16.26 -5.41 -4.11
CA LYS A 46 15.55 -6.29 -5.04
C LYS A 46 14.04 -6.13 -4.89
N MET A 47 13.53 -6.07 -3.67
CA MET A 47 12.11 -5.86 -3.37
C MET A 47 11.60 -4.53 -3.95
N LEU A 48 12.36 -3.43 -3.77
CA LEU A 48 12.02 -2.14 -4.37
C LEU A 48 12.03 -2.19 -5.90
N SER A 49 12.94 -2.95 -6.51
CA SER A 49 13.01 -3.12 -7.97
C SER A 49 11.85 -3.94 -8.55
N LEU A 50 11.08 -4.66 -7.72
CA LEU A 50 9.88 -5.36 -8.17
C LEU A 50 8.73 -4.39 -8.45
N LEU A 51 8.73 -3.21 -7.83
CA LEU A 51 7.62 -2.28 -7.88
C LEU A 51 7.56 -1.56 -9.24
N PRO A 52 6.37 -1.28 -9.78
CA PRO A 52 6.23 -0.57 -11.05
C PRO A 52 6.59 0.91 -10.91
N GLU A 53 6.75 1.60 -12.03
CA GLU A 53 7.21 3.00 -12.06
C GLU A 53 6.29 3.95 -11.27
N SER A 54 5.00 3.64 -11.16
CA SER A 54 4.06 4.40 -10.32
C SER A 54 4.45 4.42 -8.83
N TRP A 55 5.33 3.53 -8.37
CA TRP A 55 5.88 3.50 -7.01
C TRP A 55 7.19 4.29 -6.85
N LEU A 56 7.78 4.80 -7.93
CA LEU A 56 9.03 5.58 -7.86
C LEU A 56 8.92 6.82 -6.97
N GLN A 57 7.75 7.46 -6.92
CA GLN A 57 7.49 8.59 -6.01
C GLN A 57 7.57 8.18 -4.54
N PHE A 58 7.09 6.98 -4.20
CA PHE A 58 7.22 6.41 -2.87
C PHE A 58 8.68 6.03 -2.57
N ILE A 59 9.37 5.41 -3.53
CA ILE A 59 10.80 5.04 -3.39
C ILE A 59 11.66 6.28 -3.18
N SER A 60 11.38 7.38 -3.87
CA SER A 60 12.10 8.65 -3.74
C SER A 60 11.76 9.39 -2.44
N GLY A 61 10.53 9.19 -1.92
CA GLY A 61 10.07 9.74 -0.64
C GLY A 61 10.49 8.92 0.58
N LEU A 62 10.96 7.68 0.39
CA LEU A 62 11.62 6.91 1.44
C LEU A 62 12.92 7.63 1.80
N SER A 63 12.86 8.44 2.86
CA SER A 63 14.05 9.00 3.48
C SER A 63 14.92 7.84 3.94
N LEU A 64 15.98 7.55 3.19
CA LEU A 64 16.91 6.50 3.52
C LEU A 64 17.49 6.82 4.90
N PRO A 65 17.22 6.03 5.95
CA PRO A 65 17.92 6.20 7.22
C PRO A 65 19.42 6.21 6.96
N GLN A 66 20.12 7.21 7.48
CA GLN A 66 21.58 7.35 7.34
C GLN A 66 22.32 6.11 7.87
N ASN A 67 21.66 5.33 8.74
CA ASN A 67 22.18 4.08 9.24
C ASN A 67 21.61 2.90 8.42
N GLN A 68 22.45 2.32 7.56
CA GLN A 68 22.09 1.16 6.74
C GLN A 68 21.67 -0.07 7.57
N SER A 69 21.98 -0.11 8.87
CA SER A 69 21.53 -1.16 9.80
C SER A 69 20.01 -1.16 10.03
N GLN A 70 19.29 -0.12 9.62
CA GLN A 70 17.82 -0.07 9.68
C GLN A 70 17.12 -0.59 8.41
N TRP A 71 17.88 -0.88 7.34
CA TRP A 71 17.34 -1.42 6.09
C TRP A 71 17.15 -2.94 6.16
N THR A 72 16.14 -3.37 6.92
CA THR A 72 15.72 -4.78 6.96
C THR A 72 14.62 -5.06 5.95
N LEU A 73 14.56 -6.31 5.48
CA LEU A 73 13.55 -6.72 4.49
C LEU A 73 12.12 -6.49 5.01
N GLU A 74 11.90 -6.76 6.29
CA GLU A 74 10.62 -6.59 6.96
C GLU A 74 10.24 -5.11 7.13
N TRP A 75 11.21 -4.22 7.30
CA TRP A 75 10.95 -2.79 7.36
C TRP A 75 10.44 -2.25 6.01
N ILE A 76 11.14 -2.59 4.91
CA ILE A 76 10.70 -2.20 3.56
C ILE A 76 9.34 -2.83 3.24
N ARG A 77 9.15 -4.10 3.57
CA ARG A 77 7.85 -4.78 3.43
C ARG A 77 6.72 -3.99 4.07
N THR A 78 6.90 -3.61 5.33
CA THR A 78 5.90 -2.85 6.08
C THR A 78 5.60 -1.53 5.36
N LYS A 79 6.64 -0.81 4.91
CA LYS A 79 6.49 0.46 4.20
C LYS A 79 5.73 0.31 2.88
N ILE A 80 6.01 -0.74 2.11
CA ILE A 80 5.29 -1.01 0.85
C ILE A 80 3.82 -1.32 1.14
N LEU A 81 3.51 -2.12 2.18
CA LEU A 81 2.13 -2.43 2.56
C LEU A 81 1.36 -1.20 3.05
N GLU A 82 2.01 -0.31 3.80
CA GLU A 82 1.41 0.97 4.22
C GLU A 82 1.07 1.84 3.01
N GLU A 83 1.95 1.89 2.00
CA GLU A 83 1.71 2.64 0.77
C GLU A 83 0.66 1.99 -0.13
N ASP A 84 0.61 0.65 -0.22
CA ASP A 84 -0.47 -0.09 -0.90
C ASP A 84 -1.82 0.33 -0.32
N PHE A 85 -1.94 0.26 1.01
CA PHE A 85 -3.15 0.67 1.73
C PHE A 85 -3.49 2.15 1.51
N ARG A 86 -2.49 3.05 1.50
CA ARG A 86 -2.69 4.47 1.20
C ARG A 86 -3.20 4.67 -0.23
N ARG A 87 -2.68 3.93 -1.22
CA ARG A 87 -3.12 4.01 -2.62
C ARG A 87 -4.52 3.44 -2.80
N TYR A 88 -4.82 2.33 -2.14
CA TYR A 88 -6.15 1.74 -2.11
C TYR A 88 -7.18 2.75 -1.56
N THR A 89 -6.88 3.40 -0.43
CA THR A 89 -7.76 4.42 0.18
C THR A 89 -7.89 5.69 -0.67
N LEU A 90 -6.86 6.09 -1.42
CA LEU A 90 -6.89 7.25 -2.33
C LEU A 90 -7.61 6.98 -3.66
N ARG A 91 -7.58 5.74 -4.17
CA ARG A 91 -8.16 5.36 -5.47
C ARG A 91 -9.69 5.28 -5.47
N GLY A 92 -10.31 5.26 -4.31
CA GLY A 92 -11.77 5.28 -4.18
C GLY A 92 -12.23 4.61 -2.90
N GLY A 93 -12.37 5.39 -1.83
CA GLY A 93 -13.30 5.07 -0.74
C GLY A 93 -14.76 5.19 -1.20
N ASP A 94 -15.10 4.44 -2.24
CA ASP A 94 -16.44 4.23 -2.81
C ASP A 94 -16.48 2.80 -3.32
N ASP A 95 -16.39 1.84 -2.41
CA ASP A 95 -17.22 0.65 -2.49
C ASP A 95 -17.25 0.00 -1.12
N SER A 96 -18.46 -0.32 -0.72
CA SER A 96 -18.79 -0.73 0.62
C SER A 96 -18.25 -2.14 0.88
N THR A 97 -17.10 -2.30 1.53
CA THR A 97 -16.75 -3.58 2.16
C THR A 97 -15.87 -3.37 3.40
N SER A 98 -16.51 -3.65 4.54
CA SER A 98 -15.96 -3.78 5.88
C SER A 98 -14.70 -4.65 5.94
N GLY A 99 -13.71 -4.23 6.74
CA GLY A 99 -12.65 -5.13 7.18
C GLY A 99 -11.41 -4.44 7.75
N TYR A 100 -11.47 -4.13 9.05
CA TYR A 100 -10.32 -3.96 9.93
C TYR A 100 -9.40 -2.74 9.69
N ALA A 101 -9.77 -1.59 10.24
CA ALA A 101 -8.79 -0.55 10.58
C ALA A 101 -9.13 0.08 11.94
N MET A 102 -8.35 -0.30 12.95
CA MET A 102 -8.30 0.38 14.24
C MET A 102 -7.90 1.85 14.05
N GLN A 103 -8.66 2.72 14.71
CA GLN A 103 -8.20 3.91 15.43
C GLN A 103 -7.20 4.82 14.67
N GLY A 104 -7.75 5.74 13.88
CA GLY A 104 -7.03 6.89 13.34
C GLY A 104 -7.88 8.14 13.44
N THR A 105 -7.71 8.88 14.53
CA THR A 105 -8.24 10.22 14.77
C THR A 105 -7.92 11.16 13.60
N TRP A 106 -8.89 11.46 12.75
CA TRP A 106 -8.75 12.54 11.76
C TRP A 106 -9.96 13.45 11.83
N ARG A 107 -9.72 14.60 12.45
CA ARG A 107 -10.63 15.74 12.58
C ARG A 107 -11.27 16.09 11.25
N ASP A 108 -12.60 16.08 11.23
CA ASP A 108 -13.45 16.78 10.28
C ASP A 108 -12.94 18.22 10.07
N ARG A 109 -12.22 18.43 8.97
CA ARG A 109 -12.06 19.75 8.38
C ARG A 109 -12.98 19.83 7.18
N GLY A 110 -13.97 20.69 7.34
CA GLY A 110 -15.13 20.80 6.48
C GLY A 110 -14.81 21.00 5.00
N ARG A 111 -15.68 20.40 4.19
CA ARG A 111 -15.94 20.83 2.82
C ARG A 111 -17.46 20.95 2.71
N GLY A 112 -17.95 22.17 2.92
CA GLY A 112 -19.33 22.49 2.58
C GLY A 112 -19.57 22.21 1.11
N ASN A 113 -20.51 21.32 0.81
CA ASN A 113 -21.06 21.17 -0.53
C ASN A 113 -22.50 21.67 -0.53
N ARG A 114 -22.72 22.71 -1.33
CA ARG A 114 -23.99 23.40 -1.55
C ARG A 114 -24.93 22.49 -2.34
N GLY A 115 -25.81 21.78 -1.64
CA GLY A 115 -27.00 21.17 -2.24
C GLY A 115 -28.20 22.09 -2.07
N ARG A 116 -28.46 22.97 -3.05
CA ARG A 116 -29.74 23.68 -3.18
C ARG A 116 -30.83 22.65 -3.52
N SER A 117 -31.83 22.51 -2.66
CA SER A 117 -33.18 22.07 -3.07
C SER A 117 -34.20 23.03 -2.48
N TYR A 118 -34.60 24.00 -3.31
CA TYR A 118 -35.82 24.77 -3.13
C TYR A 118 -37.01 23.90 -3.60
N TYR A 119 -38.18 24.15 -2.98
CA TYR A 119 -39.53 23.62 -3.22
C TYR A 119 -39.91 22.29 -2.54
N ASN A 120 -40.66 22.37 -1.42
CA ASN A 120 -42.11 22.28 -1.53
C ASN A 120 -42.80 22.89 -0.30
N GLN A 121 -43.76 23.77 -0.58
CA GLN A 121 -44.59 24.53 0.33
C GLN A 121 -45.93 23.80 0.39
N GLY A 122 -46.31 23.23 1.53
CA GLY A 122 -47.53 22.41 1.60
C GLY A 122 -48.08 22.20 3.02
N ARG A 123 -48.80 23.23 3.50
CA ARG A 123 -49.87 23.24 4.54
C ARG A 123 -50.17 21.95 5.34
N GLN A 124 -50.20 22.09 6.67
CA GLN A 124 -51.41 22.01 7.54
C GLN A 124 -50.96 22.14 9.01
N ARG A 125 -51.07 23.32 9.63
CA ARG A 125 -52.22 23.93 10.35
C ARG A 125 -52.60 23.20 11.64
N ASN A 126 -52.17 23.82 12.72
CA ASN A 126 -52.51 23.60 14.12
C ASN A 126 -54.02 23.77 14.40
N GLY A 127 -54.54 23.02 15.38
CA GLY A 127 -55.73 23.38 16.15
C GLY A 127 -56.84 22.31 16.25
N LYS A 128 -56.89 21.57 17.36
CA LYS A 128 -57.95 21.72 18.37
C LYS A 128 -57.59 21.03 19.68
#